data_AF-A0A1Y4DWE7-F1
#
_entry.id   AF-A0A1Y4DWE7-F1
#
_cell.length_a   1.000
_cell.length_b   1.000
_cell.length_c   1.000
_cell.angle_alpha   90.00
_cell.angle_beta   90.00
_cell.angle_gamma   90.00
#
_symmetry.space_group_name_H-M   'P 1'
#
loop_
_entity.id
_entity.type
_entity.pdbx_description
1 polymer ?
#
loop_
_entity_poly.entity_id
_entity_poly.type
_entity_poly.pdbx_seq_one_letter_code
_entity_poly.pdbx_strand_id
1 'polypeptide(L)'
;MKGTDHFKRTIQMFLEQRAAEDELFAKSYRNPAKNIDDCVTYVLNYVQKSGCNGFSDGEIYGQAIHYYDENEIEIGKPIQCRVVVNHTAEPTQYPKLQKRHKSTVKKETQVQQPSLFDF
;
A
#
# COMPACT_ATOMS: atom_id res chain seq x y z
N MET A 1 -8.03 -22.51 -3.23
CA MET A 1 -6.65 -23.05 -3.08
C MET A 1 -6.22 -22.67 -1.69
N LYS A 2 -5.91 -23.62 -0.79
CA LYS A 2 -5.73 -23.34 0.65
C LYS A 2 -4.76 -22.18 0.98
N GLY A 3 -3.70 -22.00 0.18
CA GLY A 3 -2.75 -20.89 0.36
C GLY A 3 -3.33 -19.51 0.05
N THR A 4 -4.10 -19.38 -1.03
CA THR A 4 -4.79 -18.14 -1.40
C THR A 4 -5.88 -17.80 -0.38
N ASP A 5 -6.58 -18.81 0.13
CA ASP A 5 -7.62 -18.63 1.15
C ASP A 5 -7.03 -18.12 2.48
N HIS A 6 -5.84 -18.62 2.86
CA HIS A 6 -5.12 -18.13 4.03
C HIS A 6 -4.61 -16.70 3.85
N PHE A 7 -3.97 -16.41 2.71
CA PHE A 7 -3.51 -15.06 2.36
C PHE A 7 -4.64 -14.02 2.39
N LYS A 8 -5.79 -14.35 1.80
CA LYS A 8 -6.99 -13.51 1.81
C LYS A 8 -7.43 -13.17 3.23
N ARG A 9 -7.48 -14.16 4.13
CA ARG A 9 -7.86 -13.96 5.54
C ARG A 9 -6.87 -13.06 6.27
N THR A 10 -5.58 -13.23 6.04
CA THR A 10 -4.54 -12.39 6.67
C THR A 10 -4.67 -10.94 6.25
N ILE A 11 -4.86 -10.66 4.95
CA ILE A 11 -5.12 -9.30 4.46
C ILE A 11 -6.40 -8.75 5.06
N GLN A 12 -7.48 -9.53 5.09
CA GLN A 12 -8.75 -9.09 5.65
C GLN A 12 -8.63 -8.70 7.14
N MET A 13 -7.98 -9.54 7.96
CA MET A 13 -7.76 -9.23 9.38
C MET A 13 -6.97 -7.93 9.57
N PHE A 14 -5.93 -7.71 8.76
CA PHE A 14 -5.17 -6.46 8.81
C PHE A 14 -6.04 -5.25 8.47
N LEU A 15 -6.82 -5.31 7.39
CA LEU A 15 -7.67 -4.20 6.96
C LEU A 15 -8.77 -3.90 7.99
N GLU A 16 -9.33 -4.92 8.63
CA GLU A 16 -10.31 -4.78 9.72
C GLU A 16 -9.69 -4.09 10.94
N GLN A 17 -8.49 -4.51 11.36
CA GLN A 17 -7.74 -3.83 12.44
C GLN A 17 -7.46 -2.37 12.08
N ARG A 18 -7.01 -2.12 10.84
CA ARG A 18 -6.73 -0.77 10.35
C ARG A 18 -7.98 0.11 10.34
N ALA A 19 -9.12 -0.43 9.92
CA ALA A 19 -10.41 0.27 9.93
C ALA A 19 -10.96 0.51 11.34
N ALA A 20 -10.59 -0.32 12.32
CA ALA A 20 -10.91 -0.08 13.72
C ALA A 20 -10.08 1.07 14.32
N GLU A 21 -8.82 1.22 13.88
CA GLU A 21 -7.89 2.25 14.39
C GLU A 21 -7.97 3.59 13.64
N ASP A 22 -8.36 3.59 12.36
CA ASP A 22 -8.37 4.77 11.49
C ASP A 22 -9.74 5.02 10.88
N GLU A 23 -10.44 6.03 11.39
CA GLU A 23 -11.78 6.40 10.93
C GLU A 23 -11.85 6.87 9.47
N LEU A 24 -10.77 7.46 8.94
CA LEU A 24 -10.74 7.89 7.54
C LEU A 24 -10.65 6.66 6.64
N PHE A 25 -9.75 5.73 6.97
CA PHE A 25 -9.65 4.46 6.28
C PHE A 25 -10.93 3.63 6.41
N ALA A 26 -11.59 3.66 7.58
CA ALA A 26 -12.85 2.95 7.79
C ALA A 26 -13.96 3.37 6.83
N LYS A 27 -13.97 4.64 6.39
CA LYS A 27 -14.91 5.12 5.37
C LYS A 27 -14.60 4.52 4.01
N SER A 28 -13.33 4.52 3.61
CA SER A 28 -12.84 3.89 2.37
C SER A 28 -13.15 2.38 2.36
N TYR A 29 -12.89 1.70 3.48
CA TYR A 29 -13.07 0.25 3.62
C TYR A 29 -14.54 -0.19 3.51
N ARG A 30 -15.49 0.65 3.93
CA ARG A 30 -16.93 0.37 3.81
C ARG A 30 -17.51 0.63 2.42
N ASN A 31 -16.70 1.04 1.44
CA ASN A 31 -17.16 1.30 0.09
C ASN A 31 -17.73 0.01 -0.54
N PRO A 32 -19.03 -0.05 -0.90
CA PRO A 32 -19.64 -1.26 -1.44
C PRO A 32 -19.12 -1.64 -2.83
N ALA A 33 -18.46 -0.72 -3.54
CA ALA A 33 -17.81 -0.99 -4.82
C ALA A 33 -16.44 -1.70 -4.68
N LYS A 34 -15.91 -1.79 -3.46
CA LYS A 34 -14.62 -2.42 -3.17
C LYS A 34 -14.84 -3.73 -2.41
N ASN A 35 -14.04 -4.74 -2.72
CA ASN A 35 -14.14 -6.05 -2.07
C ASN A 35 -12.77 -6.71 -1.92
N ILE A 36 -12.71 -7.69 -1.03
CA ILE A 36 -11.47 -8.36 -0.67
C ILE A 36 -10.91 -9.25 -1.80
N ASP A 37 -11.76 -9.78 -2.68
CA ASP A 37 -11.31 -10.62 -3.81
C ASP A 37 -10.58 -9.80 -4.88
N ASP A 38 -11.11 -8.62 -5.19
CA ASP A 38 -10.47 -7.65 -6.08
C ASP A 38 -9.22 -7.04 -5.45
N CYS A 39 -9.23 -6.79 -4.13
CA CYS A 39 -8.04 -6.37 -3.39
C CYS A 39 -6.90 -7.38 -3.53
N VAL A 40 -7.19 -8.67 -3.30
CA VAL A 40 -6.20 -9.74 -3.47
C VAL A 40 -5.75 -9.83 -4.93
N THR A 41 -6.66 -9.72 -5.89
CA THR A 41 -6.31 -9.73 -7.32
C THR A 41 -5.37 -8.58 -7.67
N TYR A 42 -5.66 -7.37 -7.18
CA TYR A 42 -4.82 -6.20 -7.35
C TYR A 42 -3.41 -6.41 -6.77
N VAL A 43 -3.33 -6.88 -5.52
CA VAL A 43 -2.05 -7.15 -4.85
C VAL A 43 -1.23 -8.20 -5.62
N LEU A 44 -1.87 -9.27 -6.09
CA LEU A 44 -1.20 -10.32 -6.86
C LEU A 44 -0.70 -9.81 -8.23
N ASN A 45 -1.47 -8.95 -8.90
CA ASN A 45 -1.02 -8.30 -10.14
C ASN A 45 0.15 -7.34 -9.90
N TYR A 46 0.14 -6.60 -8.78
CA TYR A 46 1.27 -5.77 -8.39
C TYR A 46 2.54 -6.60 -8.14
N VAL A 47 2.42 -7.69 -7.37
CA VAL A 47 3.51 -8.64 -7.12
C VAL A 47 4.04 -9.20 -8.44
N GLN A 48 3.16 -9.65 -9.34
CA GLN A 48 3.58 -10.18 -10.64
C GLN A 48 4.33 -9.13 -11.48
N LYS A 49 3.82 -7.90 -11.55
CA LYS A 49 4.44 -6.80 -12.32
C LYS A 49 5.80 -6.40 -11.77
N SER A 50 6.04 -6.58 -10.47
CA SER A 50 7.32 -6.25 -9.85
C SER A 50 8.47 -7.19 -10.26
N GLY A 51 8.16 -8.42 -10.69
CA GLY A 51 9.15 -9.46 -10.95
C GLY A 51 9.75 -10.11 -9.68
N CYS A 52 9.29 -9.72 -8.49
CA CYS A 52 9.73 -10.27 -7.21
C CYS A 52 8.78 -11.37 -6.70
N ASN A 53 9.35 -12.45 -6.15
CA ASN A 53 8.59 -13.59 -5.62
C ASN A 53 8.31 -13.51 -4.11
N GLY A 54 8.77 -12.45 -3.43
CA GLY A 54 8.63 -12.30 -1.99
C GLY A 54 8.56 -10.83 -1.58
N PHE A 55 7.71 -10.55 -0.60
CA PHE A 55 7.41 -9.22 -0.09
C PHE A 55 7.27 -9.29 1.43
N SER A 56 7.57 -8.18 2.10
CA SER A 56 7.25 -8.04 3.52
C SER A 56 5.75 -7.83 3.73
N ASP A 57 5.28 -8.17 4.94
CA ASP A 57 3.91 -7.91 5.37
C ASP A 57 3.53 -6.43 5.17
N GLY A 58 4.41 -5.49 5.55
CA GLY A 58 4.16 -4.06 5.40
C GLY A 58 3.97 -3.58 3.96
N GLU A 59 4.68 -4.17 2.99
CA GLU A 59 4.50 -3.85 1.57
C GLU A 59 3.17 -4.37 1.04
N ILE A 60 2.82 -5.62 1.37
CA ILE A 60 1.54 -6.21 0.99
C ILE A 60 0.36 -5.44 1.59
N TYR A 61 0.46 -5.12 2.88
CA TYR A 61 -0.53 -4.33 3.61
C TYR A 61 -0.66 -2.91 3.09
N GLY A 62 0.47 -2.26 2.73
CA GLY A 62 0.46 -0.96 2.08
C GLY A 62 -0.31 -0.98 0.76
N GLN A 63 -0.15 -2.02 -0.04
CA GLN A 63 -0.90 -2.17 -1.30
C GLN A 63 -2.37 -2.50 -1.08
N ALA A 64 -2.70 -3.26 -0.04
CA ALA A 64 -4.09 -3.50 0.33
C ALA A 64 -4.79 -2.19 0.76
N ILE A 65 -4.13 -1.33 1.54
CA ILE A 65 -4.66 -0.01 1.90
C ILE A 65 -4.85 0.86 0.66
N HIS A 66 -3.83 0.92 -0.21
CA HIS A 66 -3.88 1.72 -1.43
C HIS A 66 -5.07 1.35 -2.33
N TYR A 67 -5.41 0.06 -2.40
CA TYR A 67 -6.60 -0.41 -3.13
C TYR A 67 -7.91 0.20 -2.62
N TYR A 68 -8.06 0.39 -1.30
CA TYR A 68 -9.26 0.97 -0.72
C TYR A 68 -9.27 2.50 -0.74
N ASP A 69 -8.11 3.14 -0.57
CA ASP A 69 -8.01 4.61 -0.55
C ASP A 69 -8.10 5.25 -1.93
N GLU A 70 -7.66 4.57 -3.00
CA GLU A 70 -7.74 5.11 -4.36
C GLU A 70 -9.11 4.84 -5.01
N ASN A 71 -9.70 5.90 -5.59
CA ASN A 71 -10.98 5.82 -6.29
C ASN A 71 -10.86 5.09 -7.63
N GLU A 72 -9.81 5.40 -8.39
CA GLU A 72 -9.55 4.83 -9.72
C GLU A 72 -8.30 3.95 -9.62
N ILE A 73 -8.50 2.63 -9.69
CA ILE A 73 -7.40 1.66 -9.60
C ILE A 73 -7.57 0.53 -10.60
N GLU A 74 -6.47 0.18 -11.27
CA GLU A 74 -6.44 -0.97 -12.17
C GLU A 74 -6.18 -2.26 -11.39
N ILE A 75 -7.24 -3.04 -11.17
CA ILE A 75 -7.15 -4.33 -10.47
C ILE A 75 -6.30 -5.35 -11.24
N GLY A 76 -6.35 -5.30 -12.57
CA GLY A 76 -5.73 -6.31 -13.44
C GLY A 76 -6.64 -7.53 -13.62
N LYS A 77 -6.06 -8.63 -14.10
CA LYS A 77 -6.79 -9.88 -14.37
C LYS A 77 -6.52 -10.90 -13.26
N PRO A 78 -7.48 -11.78 -12.93
CA PRO A 78 -7.19 -12.91 -12.04
C PRO A 78 -6.01 -13.72 -12.57
N ILE A 79 -5.02 -13.97 -11.72
CA ILE A 79 -3.84 -14.76 -12.06
C ILE A 79 -3.83 -16.09 -11.31
N GLN A 80 -3.44 -17.15 -12.01
CA GLN A 80 -3.24 -18.45 -11.39
C GLN A 80 -1.83 -18.51 -10.81
N CYS A 81 -1.69 -18.29 -9.51
CA CYS A 81 -0.42 -18.33 -8.81
C CYS A 81 -0.49 -19.16 -7.53
N ARG A 82 0.66 -19.65 -7.06
CA ARG A 82 0.78 -20.32 -5.77
C ARG A 82 1.26 -19.30 -4.74
N VAL A 83 0.40 -18.98 -3.79
CA VAL A 83 0.74 -18.11 -2.66
C VAL A 83 1.17 -18.96 -1.47
N VAL A 84 2.32 -18.61 -0.88
CA VAL A 84 2.83 -19.19 0.37
C VAL A 84 3.02 -18.04 1.35
N VAL A 85 2.37 -18.12 2.51
CA VAL A 85 2.52 -17.15 3.60
C VAL A 85 3.39 -17.81 4.65
N ASN A 86 4.55 -17.21 4.94
CA ASN A 86 5.46 -17.70 5.96
C ASN A 86 5.52 -16.70 7.10
N HIS A 87 4.43 -16.63 7.87
CA HIS A 87 4.36 -15.71 9.02
C HIS A 87 4.96 -16.41 10.24
N THR A 88 6.22 -16.13 10.57
CA THR A 88 6.76 -16.43 11.90
C THR A 88 6.11 -15.46 12.88
N ALA A 89 5.11 -15.95 13.60
CA ALA A 89 4.28 -15.14 14.48
C ALA A 89 5.11 -14.44 15.57
N GLU A 90 5.26 -13.12 15.46
CA GLU A 90 5.14 -12.25 16.63
C GLU A 90 4.17 -11.10 16.30
N PRO A 91 3.05 -10.97 17.03
CA PRO A 91 2.11 -9.86 16.85
C PRO A 91 2.66 -8.63 17.56
N THR A 92 3.68 -8.00 17.00
CA THR A 92 4.30 -6.81 17.59
C THR A 92 4.33 -5.67 16.58
N GLN A 93 3.24 -4.90 16.63
CA GLN A 93 3.13 -3.50 16.23
C GLN A 93 3.50 -3.23 14.76
N TYR A 94 2.47 -3.16 13.92
CA TYR A 94 2.57 -2.62 12.57
C TYR A 94 3.40 -1.34 12.56
N PRO A 95 4.43 -1.24 11.70
CA PRO A 95 5.20 -0.01 11.59
C PRO A 95 4.24 1.08 11.12
N LYS A 96 4.06 2.12 11.95
CA LYS A 96 3.26 3.31 11.63
C LYS A 96 3.76 3.86 10.31
N LEU A 97 3.01 3.63 9.22
CA LEU A 97 3.31 4.18 7.91
C LEU A 97 3.42 5.70 8.06
N GLN A 98 4.64 6.23 8.01
CA GLN A 98 4.89 7.66 8.07
C GLN A 98 4.13 8.31 6.91
N LYS A 99 3.21 9.22 7.26
CA LYS A 99 2.46 10.04 6.30
C LYS A 99 3.45 10.64 5.30
N ARG A 100 3.43 10.19 4.05
CA ARG A 100 4.13 10.85 2.95
C ARG A 100 3.49 12.22 2.74
N HIS A 101 4.01 13.24 3.40
CA HIS A 101 3.74 14.63 3.05
C HIS A 101 4.25 14.84 1.62
N LYS A 102 3.33 14.97 0.66
CA LYS A 102 3.64 15.48 -0.68
C LYS A 102 3.96 16.97 -0.56
N SER A 103 5.21 17.32 -0.28
CA SER A 103 5.70 18.70 -0.38
C SER A 103 6.07 18.99 -1.83
N THR A 104 5.23 19.78 -2.50
CA THR A 104 5.52 20.38 -3.81
C THR A 104 6.66 21.39 -3.67
N VAL A 105 7.86 21.02 -4.11
CA VAL A 105 8.97 21.96 -4.23
C VAL A 105 8.80 22.75 -5.53
N LYS A 106 8.35 24.01 -5.43
CA LYS A 106 8.58 25.03 -6.45
C LYS A 106 9.96 25.66 -6.15
N LYS A 107 10.95 25.45 -7.03
CA LYS A 107 12.23 26.17 -6.97
C LYS A 107 12.11 27.45 -7.80
N GLU A 108 11.92 28.59 -7.14
CA GLU A 108 12.31 29.90 -7.68
C GLU A 108 13.84 30.01 -7.54
N THR A 109 14.55 30.22 -8.65
CA THR A 109 16.00 30.48 -8.64
C THR A 109 16.25 31.96 -8.86
N GLN A 110 17.14 32.46 -8.01
CA GLN A 110 17.38 33.84 -7.62
C GLN A 110 18.03 34.72 -8.69
N VAL A 111 17.66 36.01 -8.63
CA VAL A 111 18.35 37.16 -9.21
C VAL A 111 19.78 37.23 -8.65
N GLN A 112 20.78 37.13 -9.52
CA GLN A 112 22.18 37.40 -9.17
C GLN A 112 22.49 38.88 -9.38
N GLN A 113 22.88 39.57 -8.31
CA GLN A 113 23.77 40.74 -8.40
C GLN A 113 24.94 40.51 -7.46
N PRO A 114 26.19 40.56 -7.93
CA PRO A 114 27.33 40.76 -7.05
C PRO A 114 27.82 42.22 -7.09
N SER A 115 27.76 42.89 -5.93
CA SER A 115 28.57 44.08 -5.59
C SER A 115 30.00 43.62 -5.27
N LEU A 116 31.04 44.14 -5.93
CA LEU A 116 31.79 45.38 -5.66
C LEU A 116 32.94 45.19 -4.63
N PHE A 117 34.20 45.17 -5.13
CA PHE A 117 35.53 45.22 -4.45
C PHE A 117 35.96 43.97 -3.62
N ASP A 118 37.21 43.45 -3.56
CA ASP A 118 38.59 43.94 -3.78
C ASP A 118 39.59 42.79 -4.11
N PHE A 119 40.51 42.96 -5.08
CA PHE A 119 41.98 42.75 -4.97
C PHE A 119 42.70 43.33 -6.21
#